data_AF-A0A955TZS1-F1
#
_entry.id   AF-A0A955TZS1-F1
#
_cell.length_a   1.000
_cell.length_b   1.000
_cell.length_c   1.000
_cell.angle_alpha   90.00
_cell.angle_beta   90.00
_cell.angle_gamma   90.00
#
_symmetry.space_group_name_H-M   'P 1'
#
loop_
_entity.id
_entity.type
_entity.pdbx_description
1 polymer ?
#
loop_
_entity_poly.entity_id
_entity_poly.type
_entity_poly.pdbx_seq_one_letter_code
_entity_poly.pdbx_strand_id
1 'polypeptide(L)'
;MPYRHETTKRNPAILRIPDTFRFLAGWVLLFALAGNLSACSSWKVKKAFEGEYTSHENNRLIGDYCQTCHIHSAFSTGDHLDSAPQKYNRKVFRYATECRTCHYLEINSFTEEVKRKTRRPREANKGEFRDFEIEMLKDQKERLTQEVQEEKKKASEELKNLDKDEDKLFGLF
;
A
#
# COMPACT_ATOMS: atom_id res chain seq x y z
N MET A 1 -21.70 -8.02 -86.25
CA MET A 1 -21.00 -7.13 -85.31
C MET A 1 -21.77 -5.83 -85.22
N PRO A 2 -21.75 -5.11 -84.08
CA PRO A 2 -21.35 -5.58 -82.74
C PRO A 2 -22.44 -6.56 -82.22
N TYR A 3 -22.84 -6.73 -80.96
CA TYR A 3 -22.29 -6.37 -79.63
C TYR A 3 -22.57 -7.56 -78.67
N ARG A 4 -21.93 -7.62 -77.50
CA ARG A 4 -22.26 -8.57 -76.43
C ARG A 4 -22.07 -7.90 -75.06
N HIS A 5 -23.16 -7.67 -74.31
CA HIS A 5 -23.06 -7.24 -72.92
C HIS A 5 -23.02 -8.47 -72.00
N GLU A 6 -21.84 -8.84 -71.54
CA GLU A 6 -21.67 -9.76 -70.40
C GLU A 6 -21.65 -8.96 -69.10
N THR A 7 -22.79 -8.90 -68.40
CA THR A 7 -22.85 -8.31 -67.06
C THR A 7 -22.34 -9.30 -66.01
N THR A 8 -21.19 -8.99 -65.43
CA THR A 8 -20.51 -9.81 -64.43
C THR A 8 -21.27 -9.89 -63.10
N LYS A 9 -21.90 -11.05 -62.82
CA LYS A 9 -22.37 -11.37 -61.46
C LYS A 9 -21.18 -11.72 -60.56
N ARG A 10 -20.59 -10.72 -59.91
CA ARG A 10 -19.74 -10.96 -58.74
C ARG A 10 -20.63 -11.42 -57.58
N ASN A 11 -20.51 -12.67 -57.16
CA ASN A 11 -20.97 -13.08 -55.84
C ASN A 11 -20.01 -12.51 -54.79
N PRO A 12 -20.45 -11.60 -53.90
CA PRO A 12 -19.69 -11.35 -52.69
C PRO A 12 -19.84 -12.60 -51.80
N ALA A 13 -18.81 -13.43 -51.76
CA ALA A 13 -18.69 -14.46 -50.73
C ALA A 13 -18.45 -13.77 -49.39
N ILE A 14 -19.54 -13.29 -48.77
CA ILE A 14 -19.52 -12.73 -47.42
C ILE A 14 -19.15 -13.88 -46.49
N LEU A 15 -17.89 -13.86 -46.03
CA LEU A 15 -17.36 -14.74 -45.00
C LEU A 15 -18.16 -14.52 -43.72
N ARG A 16 -19.25 -15.28 -43.60
CA ARG A 16 -20.17 -15.24 -42.47
C ARG A 16 -19.50 -15.96 -41.31
N ILE A 17 -18.70 -15.21 -40.54
CA ILE A 17 -18.08 -15.68 -39.29
C ILE A 17 -19.22 -16.26 -38.44
N PRO A 18 -19.19 -17.55 -38.07
CA PRO A 18 -20.28 -18.17 -37.33
C PRO A 18 -20.42 -17.48 -35.97
N ASP A 19 -21.67 -17.23 -35.55
CA ASP A 19 -21.93 -16.40 -34.37
C ASP A 19 -21.31 -16.98 -33.08
N THR A 20 -21.10 -18.30 -33.03
CA THR A 20 -20.35 -19.01 -31.98
C THR A 20 -18.95 -18.42 -31.74
N PHE A 21 -18.25 -17.99 -32.80
CA PHE A 21 -16.93 -17.35 -32.70
C PHE A 21 -17.01 -15.95 -32.08
N ARG A 22 -18.10 -15.22 -32.32
CA ARG A 22 -18.33 -13.88 -31.75
C ARG A 22 -18.65 -13.97 -30.26
N PHE A 23 -19.44 -14.97 -29.85
CA PHE A 23 -19.68 -15.25 -28.43
C PHE A 23 -18.41 -15.68 -27.70
N LEU A 24 -17.63 -16.63 -28.25
CA LEU A 24 -16.35 -17.06 -27.64
C LEU A 24 -15.36 -15.89 -27.45
N ALA A 25 -15.18 -15.05 -28.48
CA ALA A 25 -14.31 -13.88 -28.37
C ALA A 25 -14.79 -12.87 -27.32
N GLY A 26 -16.11 -12.66 -27.20
CA GLY A 26 -16.70 -11.79 -26.18
C GLY A 26 -16.45 -12.28 -24.75
N TRP A 27 -16.61 -13.59 -24.50
CA TRP A 27 -16.32 -14.18 -23.19
C TRP A 27 -14.83 -14.10 -22.83
N VAL A 28 -13.92 -14.37 -23.77
CA VAL A 28 -12.47 -14.23 -23.54
C VAL A 28 -12.09 -12.79 -23.19
N LEU A 29 -12.66 -11.80 -23.88
CA LEU A 29 -12.41 -10.39 -23.58
C LEU A 29 -12.95 -9.98 -22.20
N LEU A 30 -14.12 -10.49 -21.80
CA LEU A 30 -14.75 -10.19 -20.52
C LEU A 30 -13.99 -10.80 -19.33
N PHE A 31 -13.51 -12.05 -19.47
CA PHE A 31 -12.62 -12.67 -18.47
C PHE A 31 -11.26 -11.96 -18.39
N ALA A 32 -10.68 -11.54 -19.52
CA ALA A 32 -9.46 -10.75 -19.53
C ALA A 32 -9.61 -9.40 -18.82
N LEU A 33 -10.76 -8.72 -18.98
CA LEU A 33 -11.03 -7.46 -18.30
C LEU A 33 -11.20 -7.64 -16.78
N ALA A 34 -11.90 -8.70 -16.36
CA ALA A 34 -12.14 -9.00 -14.95
C ALA A 34 -10.87 -9.43 -14.19
N GLY A 35 -9.97 -10.17 -14.83
CA GLY A 35 -8.77 -10.75 -14.20
C GLY A 35 -7.69 -9.74 -13.77
N ASN A 36 -7.73 -8.50 -14.25
CA ASN A 36 -6.64 -7.53 -14.05
C ASN A 36 -6.79 -6.64 -12.79
N LEU A 37 -7.94 -6.64 -12.12
CA LEU A 37 -8.20 -5.70 -11.00
C LEU A 37 -7.70 -6.18 -9.63
N SER A 38 -7.48 -7.50 -9.45
CA SER A 38 -7.10 -8.10 -8.16
C SER A 38 -5.61 -8.03 -7.84
N ALA A 39 -4.73 -7.80 -8.83
CA ALA A 39 -3.28 -7.77 -8.63
C ALA A 39 -2.75 -6.46 -7.99
N CYS A 40 -3.52 -5.37 -8.02
CA CYS A 40 -3.01 -4.04 -7.66
C CYS A 40 -3.06 -3.73 -6.14
N SER A 41 -3.85 -4.45 -5.35
CA SER A 41 -3.97 -4.19 -3.90
C SER A 41 -2.82 -4.82 -3.09
N SER A 42 -2.33 -6.00 -3.47
CA SER A 42 -1.30 -6.75 -2.73
C SER A 42 0.02 -5.98 -2.59
N TRP A 43 0.44 -5.26 -3.63
CA TRP A 43 1.65 -4.46 -3.63
C TRP A 43 1.61 -3.30 -2.63
N LYS A 44 0.48 -2.57 -2.57
CA LYS A 44 0.29 -1.46 -1.61
C LYS A 44 0.29 -1.97 -0.17
N VAL A 45 -0.33 -3.12 0.07
CA VAL A 45 -0.33 -3.78 1.39
C VAL A 45 1.09 -4.19 1.78
N LYS A 46 1.88 -4.75 0.86
CA LYS A 46 3.29 -5.08 1.12
C LYS A 46 4.09 -3.85 1.56
N LYS A 47 4.03 -2.76 0.78
CA LYS A 47 4.69 -1.48 1.10
C LYS A 47 4.24 -0.89 2.45
N ALA A 48 2.96 -1.04 2.80
CA ALA A 48 2.45 -0.63 4.10
C ALA A 48 3.01 -1.46 5.27
N PHE A 49 3.23 -2.77 5.08
CA PHE A 49 3.95 -3.60 6.07
C PHE A 49 5.45 -3.29 6.13
N GLU A 50 6.05 -2.90 5.01
CA GLU A 50 7.45 -2.43 4.95
C GLU A 50 7.62 -1.02 5.57
N GLY A 51 6.54 -0.25 5.69
CA GLY A 51 6.51 1.07 6.36
C GLY A 51 6.81 2.24 5.42
N GLU A 52 6.56 2.09 4.12
CA GLU A 52 6.85 3.12 3.12
C GLU A 52 5.89 4.34 3.15
N TYR A 53 4.75 4.24 3.84
CA TYR A 53 3.78 5.34 3.95
C TYR A 53 3.77 5.95 5.36
N THR A 54 2.98 7.00 5.56
CA THR A 54 2.71 7.55 6.90
C THR A 54 2.06 6.50 7.80
N SER A 55 2.27 6.57 9.12
CA SER A 55 1.72 5.56 10.04
C SER A 55 0.19 5.45 10.00
N HIS A 56 -0.51 6.55 9.73
CA HIS A 56 -1.95 6.54 9.48
C HIS A 56 -2.33 5.75 8.21
N GLU A 57 -1.61 5.95 7.09
CA GLU A 57 -1.83 5.22 5.85
C GLU A 57 -1.41 3.75 5.96
N ASN A 58 -0.30 3.45 6.61
CA ASN A 58 0.12 2.07 6.91
C ASN A 58 -0.99 1.33 7.66
N ASN A 59 -1.52 1.94 8.73
CA ASN A 59 -2.60 1.37 9.54
C ASN A 59 -3.92 1.22 8.78
N ARG A 60 -4.25 2.16 7.90
CA ARG A 60 -5.42 2.06 7.03
C ARG A 60 -5.27 0.91 6.04
N LEU A 61 -4.19 0.89 5.25
CA LEU A 61 -3.96 -0.15 4.23
C LEU A 61 -3.85 -1.56 4.84
N ILE A 62 -3.21 -1.70 6.00
CA ILE A 62 -3.15 -2.97 6.73
C ILE A 62 -4.51 -3.32 7.34
N GLY A 63 -5.28 -2.34 7.84
CA GLY A 63 -6.63 -2.53 8.36
C GLY A 63 -7.61 -3.02 7.29
N ASP A 64 -7.65 -2.34 6.15
CA ASP A 64 -8.43 -2.72 4.96
C ASP A 64 -8.07 -4.16 4.52
N TYR A 65 -6.77 -4.50 4.48
CA TYR A 65 -6.30 -5.85 4.21
C TYR A 65 -6.77 -6.88 5.27
N CYS A 66 -6.69 -6.53 6.56
CA CYS A 66 -7.17 -7.38 7.63
C CYS A 66 -8.67 -7.70 7.51
N GLN A 67 -9.50 -6.71 7.13
CA GLN A 67 -10.94 -6.86 6.91
C GLN A 67 -11.31 -7.78 5.74
N THR A 68 -10.41 -8.01 4.77
CA THR A 68 -10.64 -9.02 3.70
C THR A 68 -10.75 -10.45 4.23
N CYS A 69 -10.23 -10.72 5.44
CA CYS A 69 -10.44 -12.00 6.12
C CYS A 69 -11.83 -12.03 6.75
N HIS A 70 -12.67 -13.04 6.44
CA HIS A 70 -14.05 -13.13 6.94
C HIS A 70 -14.19 -13.02 8.48
N ILE A 71 -13.18 -13.49 9.23
CA ILE A 71 -13.11 -13.41 10.71
C ILE A 71 -12.92 -11.98 11.25
N HIS A 72 -12.68 -11.00 10.38
CA HIS A 72 -12.32 -9.62 10.72
C HIS A 72 -13.20 -8.59 9.97
N SER A 73 -14.37 -8.97 9.47
CA SER A 73 -15.27 -8.05 8.75
C SER A 73 -15.73 -6.86 9.60
N ALA A 74 -15.74 -6.99 10.93
CA ALA A 74 -16.02 -5.93 11.90
C ALA A 74 -14.75 -5.39 12.61
N PHE A 75 -13.56 -5.55 12.01
CA PHE A 75 -12.30 -5.11 12.60
C PHE A 75 -12.13 -3.59 12.57
N SER A 76 -11.93 -2.99 13.75
CA SER A 76 -11.48 -1.60 13.93
C SER A 76 -9.99 -1.57 14.25
N THR A 77 -9.20 -0.82 13.46
CA THR A 77 -7.76 -0.66 13.72
C THR A 77 -7.50 0.10 15.03
N GLY A 78 -8.36 1.07 15.39
CA GLY A 78 -8.23 1.86 16.62
C GLY A 78 -8.38 0.99 17.86
N ASP A 79 -9.54 0.37 18.03
CA ASP A 79 -9.88 -0.51 19.16
C ASP A 79 -8.87 -1.66 19.32
N HIS A 80 -8.29 -2.12 18.21
CA HIS A 80 -7.24 -3.14 18.22
C HIS A 80 -5.89 -2.60 18.74
N LEU A 81 -5.47 -1.41 18.32
CA LEU A 81 -4.25 -0.75 18.81
C LEU A 81 -4.39 -0.27 20.26
N ASP A 82 -5.60 0.04 20.74
CA ASP A 82 -5.82 0.40 22.14
C ASP A 82 -5.66 -0.81 23.08
N SER A 83 -6.01 -2.02 22.62
CA SER A 83 -6.18 -3.20 23.47
C SER A 83 -5.16 -4.34 23.26
N ALA A 84 -4.67 -4.56 22.04
CA ALA A 84 -3.74 -5.65 21.75
C ALA A 84 -2.31 -5.39 22.27
N PRO A 85 -1.72 -4.19 22.15
CA PRO A 85 -0.41 -3.84 22.71
C PRO A 85 -0.28 -4.08 24.22
N GLN A 86 -1.38 -3.91 24.98
CA GLN A 86 -1.37 -4.09 26.45
C GLN A 86 -0.98 -5.52 26.90
N LYS A 87 -1.11 -6.51 26.01
CA LYS A 87 -0.74 -7.92 26.27
C LYS A 87 0.78 -8.15 26.25
N TYR A 88 1.55 -7.16 25.82
CA TYR A 88 3.00 -7.24 25.70
C TYR A 88 3.74 -6.61 26.89
N ASN A 89 4.86 -7.21 27.26
CA ASN A 89 5.78 -6.76 28.30
C ASN A 89 6.97 -5.96 27.75
N ARG A 90 7.29 -6.13 26.47
CA ARG A 90 8.37 -5.39 25.79
C ARG A 90 7.83 -4.04 25.32
N LYS A 91 8.60 -2.96 25.53
CA LYS A 91 8.16 -1.57 25.25
C LYS A 91 7.76 -1.35 23.79
N VAL A 92 8.53 -1.90 22.84
CA VAL A 92 8.29 -1.76 21.38
C VAL A 92 6.89 -2.22 20.98
N PHE A 93 6.45 -3.38 21.48
CA PHE A 93 5.11 -3.89 21.20
C PHE A 93 4.03 -3.28 22.10
N ARG A 94 4.36 -2.94 23.35
CA ARG A 94 3.41 -2.34 24.32
C ARG A 94 2.93 -0.95 23.92
N TYR A 95 3.78 -0.18 23.26
CA TYR A 95 3.48 1.17 22.77
C TYR A 95 3.42 1.19 21.23
N ALA A 96 3.04 0.06 20.61
CA ALA A 96 2.89 -0.04 19.18
C ALA A 96 1.72 0.85 18.69
N THR A 97 2.03 1.87 17.91
CA THR A 97 1.06 2.71 17.20
C THR A 97 0.76 2.19 15.79
N GLU A 98 1.46 1.16 15.32
CA GLU A 98 1.28 0.59 13.98
C GLU A 98 1.00 -0.91 13.99
N CYS A 99 0.10 -1.37 13.12
CA CYS A 99 -0.19 -2.79 12.91
C CYS A 99 1.08 -3.59 12.54
N ARG A 100 2.00 -2.99 11.77
CA ARG A 100 3.27 -3.63 11.33
C ARG A 100 4.28 -3.90 12.47
N THR A 101 4.10 -3.26 13.63
CA THR A 101 4.94 -3.56 14.80
C THR A 101 4.69 -4.98 15.31
N CYS A 102 3.43 -5.42 15.36
CA CYS A 102 3.05 -6.76 15.82
C CYS A 102 2.85 -7.76 14.67
N HIS A 103 2.41 -7.31 13.50
CA HIS A 103 2.14 -8.15 12.33
C HIS A 103 3.17 -7.94 11.23
N TYR A 104 3.44 -8.98 10.43
CA TYR A 104 4.35 -8.88 9.28
C TYR A 104 3.92 -9.86 8.19
N LEU A 105 4.44 -9.67 6.97
CA LEU A 105 4.27 -10.60 5.87
C LEU A 105 5.51 -11.48 5.76
N GLU A 106 5.30 -12.79 5.70
CA GLU A 106 6.30 -13.77 5.30
C GLU A 106 6.00 -14.14 3.84
N ILE A 107 6.94 -13.87 2.93
CA ILE A 107 6.79 -14.16 1.50
C ILE A 107 7.61 -15.42 1.21
N ASN A 108 6.95 -16.47 0.72
CA ASN A 108 7.67 -17.65 0.23
C ASN A 108 8.21 -17.38 -1.18
N SER A 109 9.52 -17.19 -1.31
CA SER A 109 10.18 -16.93 -2.61
C SER A 109 10.00 -18.01 -3.66
N PHE A 110 9.63 -19.25 -3.27
CA PHE A 110 9.42 -20.37 -4.21
C PHE A 110 7.98 -20.50 -4.72
N THR A 111 6.99 -20.00 -3.98
CA THR A 111 5.56 -20.13 -4.32
C THR A 111 4.85 -18.79 -4.47
N GLU A 112 5.57 -17.68 -4.28
CA GLU A 112 5.07 -16.30 -4.17
C GLU A 112 3.96 -16.12 -3.12
N GLU A 113 3.78 -17.10 -2.24
CA GLU A 113 2.71 -17.13 -1.26
C GLU A 113 3.01 -16.16 -0.12
N VAL A 114 2.11 -15.20 0.07
CA VAL A 114 2.21 -14.17 1.12
C VAL A 114 1.41 -14.61 2.34
N LYS A 115 2.11 -14.91 3.44
CA LYS A 115 1.53 -15.32 4.72
C LYS A 115 1.64 -14.20 5.75
N ARG A 116 0.50 -13.70 6.24
CA ARG A 116 0.47 -12.78 7.40
C ARG A 116 0.84 -13.55 8.67
N LYS A 117 1.94 -13.14 9.30
CA LYS A 117 2.42 -13.62 10.60
C LYS A 117 2.19 -12.58 11.70
N THR A 118 2.39 -13.00 12.94
CA THR A 118 2.23 -12.16 14.14
C THR A 118 3.35 -12.49 15.10
N ARG A 119 4.05 -11.48 15.62
CA ARG A 119 4.99 -11.58 16.73
C ARG A 119 4.18 -11.72 18.01
N ARG A 120 3.81 -12.95 18.41
CA ARG A 120 2.75 -13.13 19.42
C ARG A 120 3.20 -12.69 20.81
N PRO A 121 2.30 -12.26 21.72
CA PRO A 121 2.67 -11.82 23.06
C PRO A 121 3.53 -12.85 23.83
N ARG A 122 3.22 -14.15 23.71
CA ARG A 122 3.97 -15.23 24.38
C ARG A 122 5.43 -15.35 23.90
N GLU A 123 5.67 -15.13 22.62
CA GLU A 123 6.98 -15.23 21.96
C GLU A 123 7.78 -13.94 22.22
N ALA A 124 7.15 -12.79 21.97
CA ALA A 124 7.71 -11.47 22.23
C ALA A 124 8.09 -11.25 23.70
N ASN A 125 7.25 -11.70 24.66
CA ASN A 125 7.54 -11.51 26.09
C ASN A 125 8.72 -12.34 26.59
N LYS A 126 9.13 -13.39 25.86
CA LYS A 126 10.39 -14.12 26.11
C LYS A 126 11.61 -13.46 25.42
N GLY A 127 11.39 -12.48 24.56
CA GLY A 127 12.45 -11.82 23.78
C GLY A 127 12.81 -12.51 22.47
N GLU A 128 11.93 -13.36 21.91
CA GLU A 128 12.20 -14.09 20.65
C GLU A 128 12.37 -13.15 19.41
N PHE A 129 12.02 -11.87 19.53
CA PHE A 129 12.13 -10.85 18.47
C PHE A 129 13.12 -9.70 18.80
N ARG A 130 14.17 -9.99 19.58
CA ARG A 130 15.10 -8.97 20.10
C ARG A 130 15.78 -8.13 19.01
N ASP A 131 16.13 -8.72 17.87
CA ASP A 131 16.79 -8.00 16.78
C ASP A 131 15.85 -6.99 16.12
N PHE A 132 14.59 -7.40 15.89
CA PHE A 132 13.52 -6.50 15.44
C PHE A 132 13.23 -5.38 16.45
N GLU A 133 13.26 -5.65 17.76
CA GLU A 133 13.13 -4.59 18.77
C GLU A 133 14.26 -3.55 18.67
N ILE A 134 15.50 -3.99 18.39
CA ILE A 134 16.65 -3.09 18.22
C ILE A 134 16.51 -2.26 16.93
N GLU A 135 16.08 -2.88 15.84
CA GLU A 135 15.84 -2.22 14.55
C GLU A 135 14.75 -1.14 14.66
N MET A 136 13.58 -1.46 15.21
CA MET A 136 12.48 -0.51 15.43
C MET A 136 12.90 0.68 16.30
N LEU A 137 13.71 0.46 17.34
CA LEU A 137 14.17 1.54 18.22
C LEU A 137 15.20 2.46 17.54
N LYS A 138 15.98 1.95 16.58
CA LYS A 138 16.87 2.79 15.75
C LYS A 138 16.05 3.63 14.77
N ASP A 139 15.15 3.01 14.02
CA ASP A 139 14.23 3.64 13.06
C ASP A 139 13.39 4.76 13.73
N GLN A 140 12.81 4.50 14.91
CA GLN A 140 12.12 5.53 15.70
C GLN A 140 13.03 6.69 16.12
N LYS A 141 14.26 6.40 16.57
CA LYS A 141 15.24 7.44 16.95
C LYS A 141 15.68 8.28 15.75
N GLU A 142 15.86 7.66 14.59
CA GLU A 142 16.27 8.33 13.36
C GLU A 142 15.18 9.27 12.84
N ARG A 143 13.91 8.82 12.78
CA ARG A 143 12.77 9.70 12.45
C ARG A 143 12.64 10.88 13.41
N LEU A 144 12.65 10.65 14.73
CA LEU A 144 12.62 11.72 15.73
C LEU A 144 13.79 12.71 15.58
N THR A 145 14.96 12.23 15.16
CA THR A 145 16.12 13.10 14.91
C THR A 145 15.93 13.95 13.67
N GLN A 146 15.34 13.40 12.60
CA GLN A 146 15.02 14.11 11.36
C GLN A 146 13.94 15.17 11.58
N GLU A 147 12.85 14.82 12.26
CA GLU A 147 11.75 15.75 12.62
C GLU A 147 12.27 16.97 13.38
N VAL A 148 13.05 16.74 14.46
CA VAL A 148 13.67 17.82 15.25
C VAL A 148 14.67 18.66 14.46
N GLN A 149 15.36 18.07 13.46
CA GLN A 149 16.25 18.83 12.57
C GLN A 149 15.47 19.69 11.58
N GLU A 150 14.35 19.18 11.04
CA GLU A 150 13.49 19.91 10.11
C GLU A 150 12.78 21.09 10.81
N GLU A 151 12.26 20.88 12.03
CA GLU A 151 11.68 21.95 12.86
C GLU A 151 12.69 23.07 13.15
N LYS A 152 13.92 22.70 13.56
CA LYS A 152 15.00 23.68 13.79
C LYS A 152 15.39 24.43 12.52
N LYS A 153 15.37 23.77 11.37
CA LYS A 153 15.62 24.42 10.08
C LYS A 153 14.53 25.43 9.76
N LYS A 154 13.24 25.05 9.88
CA LYS A 154 12.10 25.95 9.66
C LYS A 154 12.15 27.18 10.58
N ALA A 155 12.37 26.97 11.88
CA ALA A 155 12.50 28.07 12.85
C ALA A 155 13.68 29.01 12.53
N SER A 156 14.83 28.47 12.08
CA SER A 156 15.97 29.30 11.65
C SER A 156 15.71 30.07 10.35
N GLU A 157 14.92 29.51 9.43
CA GLU A 157 14.51 30.20 8.19
C GLU A 157 13.48 31.30 8.50
N GLU A 158 12.56 31.08 9.43
CA GLU A 158 11.59 32.07 9.91
C GLU A 158 12.27 33.28 10.57
N LEU A 159 13.20 33.05 11.51
CA LEU A 159 14.04 34.10 12.11
C LEU A 159 14.79 34.94 11.06
N LYS A 160 15.44 34.27 10.08
CA LYS A 160 16.17 34.96 8.99
C LYS A 160 15.28 35.73 8.02
N ASN A 161 13.98 35.53 8.04
CA ASN A 161 13.03 36.31 7.25
C ASN A 161 12.54 37.52 8.03
N LEU A 162 12.33 37.39 9.35
CA LEU A 162 12.02 38.51 10.25
C LEU A 162 13.13 39.57 10.24
N ASP A 163 14.40 39.18 10.44
CA ASP A 163 15.55 40.11 10.43
C ASP A 163 15.61 40.96 9.13
N LYS A 164 15.34 40.34 7.97
CA LYS A 164 15.36 41.01 6.66
C LYS A 164 14.22 41.99 6.44
N ASP A 165 13.10 41.81 7.13
CA ASP A 165 11.96 42.71 7.03
C ASP A 165 12.12 43.90 8.00
N GLU A 166 12.85 43.73 9.12
CA GLU A 166 13.33 44.87 9.92
C GLU A 166 14.35 45.73 9.16
N ASP A 167 15.36 45.12 8.51
CA ASP A 167 16.35 45.84 7.69
C ASP A 167 15.71 46.73 6.61
N LYS A 168 14.63 46.25 5.97
CA LYS A 168 13.85 47.04 4.98
C LYS A 168 13.06 48.18 5.63
N LEU A 169 12.60 48.02 6.87
CA LEU A 169 11.83 49.02 7.59
C LEU A 169 12.71 50.21 8.00
N PHE A 170 13.95 49.94 8.44
CA PHE A 170 14.91 50.97 8.82
C PHE A 170 15.63 51.64 7.64
N GLY A 171 15.68 51.00 6.47
CA GLY A 171 16.26 51.58 5.24
C GLY A 171 15.40 52.61 4.49
N LEU A 172 14.28 53.06 5.07
CA LEU A 172 13.32 54.01 4.47
C LEU A 172 13.24 55.38 5.17
N PHE A 173 14.16 55.65 6.11
CA PHE A 173 14.35 56.94 6.81
C PHE A 173 15.70 57.56 6.46
#